data_AF-A0A933WZT9-F1
#
_entry.id   AF-A0A933WZT9-F1
#
_cell.length_a   1.000
_cell.length_b   1.000
_cell.length_c   1.000
_cell.angle_alpha   90.00
_cell.angle_beta   90.00
_cell.angle_gamma   90.00
#
_symmetry.space_group_name_H-M   'P 1'
#
loop_
_entity.id
_entity.type
_entity.pdbx_description
1 polymer ?
#
loop_
_entity_poly.entity_id
_entity_poly.type
_entity_poly.pdbx_seq_one_letter_code
_entity_poly.pdbx_strand_id
1 'polypeptide(L)'
;MLAEPAEHELLDAYDQWRRWTEVEGLAICAEDWPKVTECQRVKRELQTVIIRRTDEAFTELPLNSQARARFESGMRSAVGELIELESRNGRILSEKRGRVLKEREDLERSAHNLRRVHGTYGNALGACWHSYS
;
A
#
# COMPACT_ATOMS: atom_id res chain seq x y z
N MET A 1 5.34 28.89 28.27
CA MET A 1 5.11 28.70 26.83
C MET A 1 4.36 27.39 26.71
N LEU A 2 3.03 27.43 26.88
CA LEU A 2 2.21 26.22 26.86
C LEU A 2 1.98 25.88 25.39
N ALA A 3 2.46 24.74 24.93
CA ALA A 3 2.01 24.19 23.65
C ALA A 3 0.49 23.98 23.79
N GLU A 4 -0.28 24.59 22.89
CA GLU A 4 -1.73 24.45 22.85
C GLU A 4 -2.08 22.96 22.77
N PRO A 5 -3.08 22.46 23.53
CA PRO A 5 -3.44 21.04 23.55
C PRO A 5 -3.72 20.46 22.15
N ALA A 6 -4.18 21.30 21.21
CA ALA A 6 -4.39 20.94 19.82
C ALA A 6 -3.11 20.54 19.07
N GLU A 7 -1.96 21.16 19.36
CA GLU A 7 -0.67 20.82 18.72
C GLU A 7 -0.19 19.44 19.17
N HIS A 8 -0.33 19.13 20.46
CA HIS A 8 0.07 17.83 21.01
C HIS A 8 -0.81 16.69 20.48
N GLU A 9 -2.13 16.90 20.43
CA GLU A 9 -3.07 15.93 19.84
C GLU A 9 -2.78 15.64 18.36
N LEU A 10 -2.36 16.66 17.59
CA LEU A 10 -1.99 16.51 16.18
C LEU A 10 -0.70 15.71 16.02
N LEU A 11 0.34 16.02 16.81
CA LEU A 11 1.58 15.26 16.79
C LEU A 11 1.35 13.80 17.19
N ASP A 12 0.52 13.55 18.20
CA ASP A 12 0.12 12.19 18.59
C ASP A 12 -0.62 11.45 17.47
N ALA A 13 -1.47 12.14 16.72
CA ALA A 13 -2.17 11.57 15.57
C ALA A 13 -1.20 11.21 14.43
N TYR A 14 -0.20 12.05 14.16
CA TYR A 14 0.87 11.76 13.19
C TYR A 14 1.75 10.58 13.64
N ASP A 15 2.10 10.51 14.93
CA ASP A 15 2.86 9.40 15.50
C ASP A 15 2.08 8.08 15.44
N GLN A 16 0.77 8.11 15.72
CA GLN A 16 -0.08 6.95 15.54
C GLN A 16 -0.14 6.52 14.08
N TRP A 17 -0.28 7.47 13.15
CA TRP A 17 -0.26 7.15 11.72
C TRP A 17 1.03 6.43 11.34
N ARG A 18 2.18 6.98 11.74
CA ARG A 18 3.49 6.39 11.48
C ARG A 18 3.56 4.94 11.95
N ARG A 19 3.14 4.66 13.19
CA ARG A 19 3.12 3.29 13.75
C ARG A 19 2.23 2.36 12.91
N TRP A 20 1.06 2.83 12.49
CA TRP A 20 0.17 2.03 11.63
C TRP A 20 0.73 1.78 10.24
N THR A 21 1.45 2.74 9.65
CA THR A 21 2.14 2.55 8.36
C THR A 21 3.30 1.56 8.49
N GLU A 22 4.02 1.55 9.61
CA GLU A 22 5.06 0.54 9.89
C GLU A 22 4.44 -0.86 10.04
N VAL A 23 3.34 -1.01 10.79
CA VAL A 23 2.61 -2.27 10.95
C VAL A 23 2.03 -2.76 9.61
N GLU A 24 1.48 -1.87 8.80
CA GLU A 24 1.03 -2.20 7.44
C GLU A 24 2.18 -2.72 6.59
N GLY A 25 3.37 -2.11 6.67
CA GLY A 25 4.55 -2.57 5.94
C GLY A 25 4.93 -4.02 6.32
N LEU A 26 4.89 -4.34 7.61
CA LEU A 26 5.11 -5.71 8.10
C LEU A 26 4.02 -6.67 7.60
N ALA A 27 2.75 -6.26 7.61
CA ALA A 27 1.63 -7.05 7.11
C ALA A 27 1.74 -7.32 5.60
N ILE A 28 2.16 -6.33 4.79
CA ILE A 28 2.43 -6.50 3.35
C ILE A 28 3.56 -7.52 3.15
N CYS A 29 4.64 -7.42 3.93
CA CYS A 29 5.75 -8.38 3.88
C CYS A 29 5.29 -9.80 4.21
N ALA A 30 4.42 -9.96 5.20
CA ALA A 30 3.85 -11.23 5.63
C ALA A 30 2.68 -11.75 4.77
N GLU A 31 2.18 -10.96 3.80
CA GLU A 31 1.01 -11.29 2.97
C GLU A 31 -0.30 -11.42 3.77
N ASP A 32 -0.35 -10.76 4.93
CA ASP A 32 -1.54 -10.68 5.77
C ASP A 32 -2.47 -9.57 5.27
N TRP A 33 -3.17 -9.84 4.17
CA TRP A 33 -4.10 -8.89 3.53
C TRP A 33 -5.26 -8.43 4.43
N PRO A 34 -5.85 -9.28 5.30
CA PRO A 34 -6.79 -8.83 6.31
C PRO A 34 -6.18 -7.75 7.22
N LYS A 35 -4.94 -7.94 7.69
CA LYS A 35 -4.27 -6.96 8.53
C LYS A 35 -3.95 -5.67 7.79
N VAL A 36 -3.54 -5.74 6.52
CA VAL A 36 -3.36 -4.55 5.67
C VAL A 36 -4.66 -3.75 5.57
N THR A 37 -5.79 -4.43 5.38
CA THR A 37 -7.12 -3.79 5.29
C THR A 37 -7.50 -3.11 6.61
N GLU A 38 -7.21 -3.75 7.75
CA GLU A 38 -7.39 -3.16 9.08
C GLU A 38 -6.54 -1.89 9.25
N CYS A 39 -5.25 -1.96 8.93
CA CYS A 39 -4.35 -0.80 8.99
C CYS A 39 -4.87 0.35 8.13
N GLN A 40 -5.33 0.07 6.90
CA GLN A 40 -5.88 1.10 6.01
C GLN A 40 -7.20 1.70 6.52
N ARG A 41 -8.01 0.94 7.24
CA ARG A 41 -9.22 1.47 7.90
C ARG A 41 -8.82 2.45 9.00
N VAL A 42 -7.91 2.04 9.89
CA VAL A 42 -7.46 2.88 11.02
C VAL A 42 -6.76 4.15 10.52
N LYS A 43 -5.91 4.06 9.48
CA LYS A 43 -5.29 5.23 8.87
C LYS A 43 -6.33 6.21 8.29
N ARG A 44 -7.40 5.74 7.65
CA ARG A 44 -8.49 6.61 7.15
C ARG A 44 -9.25 7.33 8.28
N GLU A 45 -9.45 6.65 9.41
CA GLU A 45 -10.06 7.26 10.59
C GLU A 45 -9.16 8.36 11.17
N LEU A 46 -7.85 8.07 11.31
CA LEU A 46 -6.85 9.06 11.73
C LEU A 46 -6.78 10.26 10.77
N GLN A 47 -6.96 10.05 9.47
CA GLN A 47 -6.93 11.12 8.47
C GLN A 47 -7.99 12.17 8.73
N THR A 48 -9.19 11.69 9.07
CA THR A 48 -10.33 12.54 9.34
C THR A 48 -10.08 13.38 10.59
N VAL A 49 -9.46 12.78 11.62
CA VAL A 49 -9.05 13.49 12.84
C VAL A 49 -8.00 14.55 12.53
N ILE A 50 -6.94 14.20 11.79
CA ILE A 50 -5.85 15.13 11.44
C ILE A 50 -6.39 16.32 10.64
N ILE A 51 -7.21 16.09 9.60
CA ILE A 51 -7.80 17.16 8.79
C ILE A 51 -8.61 18.11 9.67
N ARG A 52 -9.55 17.56 10.46
CA ARG A 52 -10.41 18.37 11.33
C ARG A 52 -9.59 19.22 12.30
N ARG A 53 -8.59 18.64 12.97
CA ARG A 53 -7.75 19.35 13.94
C ARG A 53 -6.87 20.40 13.28
N THR A 54 -6.38 20.12 12.08
CA THR A 54 -5.60 21.08 11.30
C THR A 54 -6.44 22.31 10.95
N ASP A 55 -7.69 22.10 10.53
CA ASP A 55 -8.62 23.19 10.21
C ASP A 55 -8.98 24.03 11.46
N GLU A 56 -9.22 23.37 12.60
CA GLU A 56 -9.46 24.03 13.90
C GLU A 56 -8.25 24.89 14.29
N ALA A 57 -7.04 24.34 14.26
CA ALA A 57 -5.82 25.07 14.60
C ALA A 57 -5.56 26.25 13.65
N PHE A 58 -5.87 26.12 12.35
CA PHE A 58 -5.73 27.21 11.39
C PHE A 58 -6.76 28.34 11.58
N THR A 59 -7.91 28.04 12.18
CA THR A 59 -8.95 29.01 12.51
C THR A 59 -8.60 29.80 13.77
N GLU A 60 -7.97 29.15 14.75
CA GLU A 60 -7.60 29.75 16.03
C GLU A 60 -6.31 30.59 15.95
N LEU A 61 -5.39 30.25 15.03
CA LEU A 61 -4.09 30.92 14.90
C LEU A 61 -4.11 32.12 13.94
N PRO A 62 -3.67 33.32 14.37
CA PRO A 62 -3.52 34.47 13.48
C PRO A 62 -2.56 34.17 12.31
N LEU A 63 -2.98 34.55 11.10
CA LEU A 63 -2.25 34.33 9.83
C LEU A 63 -0.78 34.79 9.87
N ASN A 64 -0.47 35.87 10.60
CA ASN A 64 0.87 36.46 10.66
C ASN A 64 1.63 36.14 11.96
N SER A 65 1.24 35.09 12.68
CA SER A 65 1.92 34.72 13.92
C SER A 65 3.14 33.83 13.65
N GLN A 66 4.24 34.09 14.36
CA GLN A 66 5.41 33.21 14.36
C GLN A 66 5.08 31.79 14.88
N ALA A 67 4.03 31.67 15.69
CA ALA A 67 3.48 30.40 16.15
C ALA A 67 2.94 29.55 14.99
N ARG A 68 2.16 30.15 14.08
CA ARG A 68 1.64 29.46 12.88
C ARG A 68 2.75 28.95 11.97
N ALA A 69 3.79 29.74 11.75
CA ALA A 69 4.92 29.33 10.92
C ALA A 69 5.69 28.13 11.51
N ARG A 70 5.87 28.09 12.85
CA ARG A 70 6.49 26.95 13.53
C ARG A 70 5.62 25.70 13.45
N PHE A 71 4.33 25.84 13.72
CA PHE A 71 3.36 24.75 13.62
C PHE A 71 3.31 24.14 12.22
N GLU A 72 3.22 24.98 11.17
CA GLU A 72 3.21 24.52 9.78
C GLU A 72 4.52 23.80 9.41
N SER A 73 5.67 24.30 9.88
CA SER A 73 6.96 23.64 9.66
C SER A 73 7.02 22.25 10.31
N GLY A 74 6.51 22.11 11.54
CA GLY A 74 6.45 20.83 12.24
C GLY A 74 5.56 19.81 11.51
N MET A 75 4.36 20.23 11.11
CA MET A 75 3.48 19.40 10.29
C MET A 75 4.11 19.01 8.95
N ARG A 76 4.76 19.94 8.24
CA ARG A 76 5.39 19.65 6.95
C ARG A 76 6.47 18.58 7.09
N SER A 77 7.23 18.59 8.17
CA SER A 77 8.21 17.54 8.47
C SER A 77 7.54 16.19 8.70
N ALA A 78 6.51 16.13 9.56
CA ALA A 78 5.78 14.90 9.85
C ALA A 78 5.09 14.31 8.61
N VAL A 79 4.46 15.17 7.79
CA VAL A 79 3.86 14.76 6.51
C VAL A 79 4.92 14.26 5.53
N GLY A 80 6.10 14.88 5.49
CA GLY A 80 7.22 14.42 4.67
C GLY A 80 7.64 12.99 5.02
N GLU A 81 7.84 12.71 6.31
CA GLU A 81 8.16 11.36 6.80
C GLU A 81 7.06 10.35 6.42
N LEU A 82 5.78 10.72 6.58
CA LEU A 82 4.66 9.85 6.20
C LEU A 82 4.63 9.55 4.70
N ILE A 83 4.90 10.54 3.84
CA ILE A 83 4.97 10.35 2.40
C ILE A 83 6.07 9.34 2.04
N GLU A 84 7.24 9.42 2.68
CA GLU A 84 8.33 8.47 2.46
C GLU A 84 7.95 7.05 2.90
N LEU A 85 7.30 6.92 4.06
CA LEU A 85 6.84 5.62 4.58
C LEU A 85 5.80 4.97 3.66
N GLU A 86 4.78 5.72 3.25
CA GLU A 86 3.73 5.23 2.33
C GLU A 86 4.32 4.90 0.96
N SER A 87 5.26 5.70 0.46
CA SER A 87 5.97 5.43 -0.80
C SER A 87 6.77 4.14 -0.74
N ARG A 88 7.42 3.85 0.41
CA ARG A 88 8.14 2.60 0.63
C ARG A 88 7.18 1.41 0.64
N ASN A 89 6.06 1.49 1.35
CA ASN A 89 5.04 0.45 1.37
C ASN A 89 4.47 0.20 -0.05
N GLY A 90 4.20 1.26 -0.80
CA GLY A 90 3.74 1.18 -2.19
C GLY A 90 4.73 0.48 -3.13
N ARG A 91 6.05 0.67 -2.92
CA ARG A 91 7.09 -0.03 -3.66
C ARG A 91 7.08 -1.53 -3.37
N ILE A 92 7.04 -1.93 -2.10
CA ILE A 92 6.98 -3.34 -1.70
C ILE A 92 5.74 -4.02 -2.30
N LEU A 93 4.59 -3.35 -2.24
CA LEU A 93 3.35 -3.86 -2.81
C LEU A 93 3.45 -4.04 -4.33
N SER A 94 4.03 -3.07 -5.03
CA SER A 94 4.24 -3.12 -6.48
C SER A 94 5.16 -4.28 -6.89
N GLU A 95 6.25 -4.49 -6.14
CA GLU A 95 7.18 -5.60 -6.37
C GLU A 95 6.51 -6.96 -6.13
N LYS A 96 5.70 -7.10 -5.07
CA LYS A 96 4.93 -8.33 -4.82
C LYS A 96 3.92 -8.60 -5.93
N ARG A 97 3.18 -7.57 -6.35
CA ARG A 97 2.21 -7.70 -7.46
C ARG A 97 2.90 -8.11 -8.76
N GLY A 98 4.07 -7.55 -9.06
CA GLY A 98 4.88 -7.94 -10.22
C GLY A 98 5.29 -9.41 -10.20
N ARG A 99 5.68 -9.95 -9.03
CA ARG A 99 6.02 -11.38 -8.88
C ARG A 99 4.82 -12.29 -9.13
N VAL A 100 3.69 -12.01 -8.50
CA VAL A 100 2.45 -12.80 -8.66
C VAL A 100 1.96 -12.79 -10.11
N LEU A 101 2.03 -11.64 -10.79
CA LEU A 101 1.67 -11.54 -12.21
C LEU A 101 2.57 -12.39 -13.09
N LYS A 102 3.88 -12.35 -12.86
CA LYS A 102 4.86 -13.14 -13.61
C LYS A 102 4.64 -14.65 -13.41
N GLU A 103 4.42 -15.08 -12.18
CA GLU A 103 4.13 -16.49 -11.86
C GLU A 103 2.85 -16.96 -12.57
N ARG A 104 1.81 -16.12 -12.60
CA ARG A 104 0.59 -16.42 -13.34
C ARG A 104 0.85 -16.58 -14.84
N GLU A 105 1.62 -15.69 -15.45
CA GLU A 105 1.99 -15.78 -16.87
C GLU A 105 2.82 -17.05 -17.17
N ASP A 106 3.71 -17.45 -16.26
CA ASP A 106 4.50 -18.69 -16.37
C ASP A 106 3.60 -19.94 -16.31
N LEU A 107 2.62 -19.95 -15.39
CA LEU A 107 1.63 -21.02 -15.28
C LEU A 107 0.72 -21.10 -16.52
N GLU A 108 0.22 -19.96 -17.01
CA GLU A 108 -0.61 -19.91 -18.21
C GLU A 108 0.14 -20.41 -19.45
N ARG A 109 1.42 -20.03 -19.61
CA ARG A 109 2.30 -20.55 -20.68
C ARG A 109 2.51 -22.06 -20.54
N SER A 110 2.75 -22.55 -19.33
CA SER A 110 2.97 -23.98 -19.08
C SER A 110 1.71 -24.80 -19.38
N ALA A 111 0.54 -24.32 -18.95
CA ALA A 111 -0.74 -24.94 -19.25
C ALA A 111 -1.07 -24.93 -20.76
N HIS A 112 -0.70 -23.86 -21.47
CA HIS A 112 -0.83 -23.80 -22.92
C HIS A 112 0.10 -24.82 -23.62
N ASN A 113 1.37 -24.89 -23.19
CA ASN A 113 2.34 -25.86 -23.71
C ASN A 113 1.90 -27.31 -23.48
N LEU A 114 1.41 -27.64 -22.29
CA LEU A 114 0.88 -28.97 -21.98
C LEU A 114 -0.32 -29.32 -22.86
N ARG A 115 -1.27 -28.40 -23.05
CA ARG A 115 -2.40 -28.61 -23.98
C ARG A 115 -1.93 -28.85 -25.40
N ARG A 116 -0.92 -28.11 -25.88
CA ARG A 116 -0.35 -28.29 -27.21
C ARG A 116 0.32 -29.66 -27.37
N VAL A 117 1.12 -30.07 -26.39
CA VAL A 117 1.78 -31.39 -26.35
C VAL A 117 0.73 -32.52 -26.31
N HIS A 118 -0.26 -32.44 -25.43
CA HIS A 118 -1.36 -33.41 -25.39
C HIS A 118 -2.13 -33.46 -26.72
N GLY A 119 -2.35 -32.33 -27.38
CA GLY A 119 -2.96 -32.29 -28.72
C GLY A 119 -2.12 -32.99 -29.78
N THR A 120 -0.80 -32.80 -29.79
CA THR A 120 0.09 -33.44 -30.78
C THR A 120 0.25 -34.94 -30.55
N TYR A 121 0.36 -35.40 -29.30
CA TYR A 121 0.51 -36.82 -29.00
C TYR A 121 -0.83 -37.58 -28.98
N GLY A 122 -1.93 -36.92 -28.62
CA GLY A 122 -3.29 -37.49 -28.68
C GLY A 122 -3.80 -37.69 -30.11
N ASN A 123 -3.51 -36.76 -31.03
CA ASN A 123 -3.88 -36.92 -32.45
C ASN A 123 -2.97 -37.87 -33.24
N ALA A 124 -1.73 -38.10 -32.79
CA ALA A 124 -0.81 -39.02 -33.46
C ALA A 124 -1.27 -40.49 -33.36
N LEU A 125 -2.10 -40.86 -32.38
CA LEU A 125 -2.65 -42.22 -32.24
C LEU A 125 -3.83 -42.50 -33.19
N GLY A 126 -4.36 -41.50 -33.89
CA GLY A 126 -5.47 -41.66 -34.83
C GLY A 126 -5.09 -41.59 -36.32
N ALA A 127 -3.83 -41.28 -36.66
CA ALA A 127 -3.46 -40.86 -38.02
C ALA A 127 -2.55 -41.82 -38.81
N CYS A 128 -2.19 -43.00 -38.29
CA CYS A 128 -1.28 -43.92 -39.00
C CYS A 128 -1.74 -45.38 -39.11
N TRP A 129 -3.02 -45.64 -39.37
CA TRP A 129 -3.42 -46.96 -39.88
C TRP A 129 -4.36 -46.75 -41.07
N HIS A 130 -4.15 -47.51 -42.15
CA HIS A 130 -4.73 -47.44 -43.50
C HIS A 130 -3.85 -46.66 -44.50
N SER A 131 -3.28 -47.24 -45.55
CA SER A 131 -3.33 -48.60 -46.11
C SER A 131 -2.33 -48.62 -47.26
N TYR A 132 -1.35 -49.53 -47.25
CA TYR A 132 -0.64 -49.91 -48.47
C TYR A 132 -1.45 -51.03 -49.11
N SER A 133 -2.03 -50.74 -50.28
CA SER A 133 -2.58 -51.71 -51.23
C SER A 133 -1.84 -51.56 -52.54
#